data_AF-A0A5C7ZME9-F1
#
_entry.id   AF-A0A5C7ZME9-F1
#
_cell.length_a   1.000
_cell.length_b   1.000
_cell.length_c   1.000
_cell.angle_alpha   90.00
_cell.angle_beta   90.00
_cell.angle_gamma   90.00
#
_symmetry.space_group_name_H-M   'P 1'
#
loop_
_entity.id
_entity.type
_entity.pdbx_description
1 polymer ?
#
loop_
_entity_poly.entity_id
_entity_poly.type
_entity_poly.pdbx_seq_one_letter_code
_entity_poly.pdbx_strand_id
1 'polypeptide(L)'
;MKVVNIFRFLLAALIAGLSSFACAQAPSAMVLSVEGDVSVKVQGKPTKLEAFTRLLEGDRVELGKTAKLNMIYTRSSRQETWTGPGAILAGNAESTAVNGKPQLEAKQLPAKVAQMMAHTPASDSTGKAGMVRLRAVTQPDELSSLEKSYQELRATADANDRNPEVYFLAGLYKLGEYERVTQQISVFEQQYPGDAAIKVLAKLYTRSINNVRQSSR
;
A
#
# COMPACT_ATOMS: atom_id res chain seq x y z
N MET A 1 12.07 -79.07 7.41
CA MET A 1 10.62 -79.22 7.68
C MET A 1 10.16 -78.04 8.54
N LYS A 2 9.45 -77.08 7.92
CA LYS A 2 8.33 -76.25 8.41
C LYS A 2 8.26 -74.99 7.54
N VAL A 3 7.29 -75.05 6.63
CA VAL A 3 6.73 -73.96 5.81
C VAL A 3 5.83 -73.09 6.70
N VAL A 4 5.46 -71.89 6.22
CA VAL A 4 4.44 -70.89 6.67
C VAL A 4 5.14 -69.55 6.95
N ASN A 5 4.86 -68.39 6.34
CA ASN A 5 3.81 -67.96 5.43
C ASN A 5 4.30 -66.75 4.59
N ILE A 6 4.05 -66.82 3.28
CA ILE A 6 4.02 -65.68 2.36
C ILE A 6 2.67 -64.96 2.56
N PHE A 7 2.62 -63.68 2.15
CA PHE A 7 1.44 -62.84 1.85
C PHE A 7 1.09 -61.73 2.86
N ARG A 8 1.01 -60.51 2.31
CA ARG A 8 0.40 -59.26 2.81
C ARG A 8 1.35 -58.32 3.57
N PHE A 9 1.87 -57.30 2.87
CA PHE A 9 1.41 -55.90 2.99
C PHE A 9 2.22 -55.00 2.03
N LEU A 10 1.72 -54.88 0.80
CA LEU A 10 1.89 -53.67 0.00
C LEU A 10 0.96 -52.62 0.63
N LEU A 11 1.50 -51.59 1.26
CA LEU A 11 0.77 -50.32 1.40
C LEU A 11 1.74 -49.15 1.52
N ALA A 12 1.74 -48.35 0.45
CA ALA A 12 2.36 -47.07 0.27
C ALA A 12 2.41 -46.19 1.53
N ALA A 13 3.61 -45.93 2.05
CA ALA A 13 3.88 -44.76 2.89
C ALA A 13 4.17 -43.55 1.98
N LEU A 14 3.17 -43.16 1.18
CA LEU A 14 3.10 -41.91 0.46
C LEU A 14 2.27 -40.94 1.30
N ILE A 15 2.80 -40.51 2.46
CA ILE A 15 2.16 -39.45 3.24
C ILE A 15 2.88 -38.14 2.94
N ALA A 16 2.37 -37.52 1.88
CA ALA A 16 2.12 -36.09 1.72
C ALA A 16 3.14 -35.15 2.38
N GLY A 17 4.12 -34.72 1.57
CA GLY A 17 4.76 -33.44 1.80
C GLY A 17 3.71 -32.33 1.86
N LEU A 18 3.47 -31.84 3.08
CA LEU A 18 2.81 -30.56 3.33
C LEU A 18 3.68 -29.47 2.70
N SER A 19 3.46 -29.27 1.41
CA SER A 19 3.93 -28.08 0.72
C SER A 19 3.16 -26.93 1.34
N SER A 20 3.79 -26.21 2.27
CA SER A 20 3.31 -24.91 2.71
C SER A 20 3.30 -24.02 1.47
N PHE A 21 2.16 -23.98 0.78
CA PHE A 21 1.85 -22.89 -0.13
C PHE A 21 1.81 -21.65 0.74
N ALA A 22 2.93 -20.95 0.85
CA ALA A 22 2.97 -19.58 1.30
C ALA A 22 2.11 -18.79 0.30
N CYS A 23 0.80 -18.72 0.56
CA CYS A 23 -0.08 -17.85 -0.17
C CYS A 23 0.48 -16.45 0.06
N ALA A 24 1.01 -15.83 -1.00
CA ALA A 24 1.51 -14.48 -0.91
C ALA A 24 0.34 -13.60 -0.44
N GLN A 25 0.41 -13.16 0.81
CA GLN A 25 -0.64 -12.31 1.37
C GLN A 25 -0.65 -11.01 0.57
N ALA A 26 -1.81 -10.65 0.05
CA ALA A 26 -1.95 -9.37 -0.61
C ALA A 26 -1.79 -8.25 0.43
N PRO A 27 -1.18 -7.10 0.07
CA PRO A 27 -1.10 -5.96 0.96
C PRO A 27 -2.45 -5.58 1.58
N SER A 28 -2.44 -5.35 2.89
CA SER A 28 -3.61 -5.01 3.68
C SER A 28 -3.75 -3.49 3.84
N ALA A 29 -2.64 -2.79 4.05
CA ALA A 29 -2.62 -1.33 4.21
C ALA A 29 -1.51 -0.66 3.39
N MET A 30 -1.70 0.63 3.12
CA MET A 30 -0.69 1.51 2.54
C MET A 30 -0.44 2.68 3.49
N VAL A 31 0.83 2.92 3.80
CA VAL A 31 1.25 4.10 4.58
C VAL A 31 1.07 5.35 3.72
N LEU A 32 0.48 6.40 4.27
CA LEU A 32 0.27 7.68 3.58
C LEU A 32 1.28 8.72 4.04
N SER A 33 1.51 8.80 5.35
CA SER A 33 2.54 9.67 5.93
C SER A 33 3.10 9.10 7.21
N VAL A 34 4.33 9.50 7.52
CA VAL A 34 5.07 9.12 8.72
C VAL A 34 5.73 10.37 9.28
N GLU A 35 5.48 10.66 10.54
CA GLU A 35 6.18 11.69 11.31
C GLU A 35 6.78 11.06 12.57
N GLY A 36 7.97 11.51 12.96
CA GLY A 36 8.71 10.94 14.08
C GLY A 36 9.31 9.55 13.80
N ASP A 37 9.61 8.82 14.88
CA ASP A 37 10.22 7.50 14.82
C ASP A 37 9.16 6.42 14.66
N VAL A 38 9.03 5.88 13.45
CA VAL A 38 8.17 4.74 13.15
C VAL A 38 8.98 3.66 12.45
N SER A 39 8.85 2.42 12.91
CA SER A 39 9.55 1.28 12.32
C SER A 39 8.63 0.07 12.18
N VAL A 40 8.89 -0.76 11.18
CA VAL A 40 8.22 -2.04 10.97
C VAL A 40 9.26 -3.15 11.06
N LYS A 41 8.87 -4.31 11.61
CA LYS A 41 9.75 -5.49 11.65
C LYS A 41 9.72 -6.21 10.31
N VAL A 42 10.77 -6.06 9.51
CA VAL A 42 10.95 -6.82 8.26
C VAL A 42 11.97 -7.93 8.52
N GLN A 43 11.56 -9.19 8.35
CA GLN A 43 12.42 -10.36 8.60
C GLN A 43 13.07 -10.33 10.00
N GLY A 44 12.30 -9.90 11.01
CA GLY A 44 12.76 -9.79 12.40
C GLY A 44 13.66 -8.59 12.71
N LYS A 45 14.05 -7.79 11.71
CA LYS A 45 14.85 -6.57 11.90
C LYS A 45 13.96 -5.33 11.90
N PRO A 46 14.16 -4.39 12.83
CA PRO A 46 13.47 -3.10 12.78
C PRO A 46 13.99 -2.30 11.58
N THR A 47 13.07 -1.92 10.70
CA THR A 47 13.34 -1.09 9.52
C THR A 47 12.51 0.17 9.63
N LYS A 48 13.10 1.34 9.36
CA LYS A 48 12.37 2.61 9.36
C LYS A 48 11.21 2.53 8.36
N LEU A 49 10.01 2.92 8.81
CA LEU A 49 8.83 2.93 7.95
C LEU A 49 8.82 4.21 7.11
N GLU A 50 8.53 4.05 5.81
CA GLU A 50 8.45 5.17 4.87
C GLU A 50 7.02 5.35 4.35
N ALA A 51 6.73 6.54 3.82
CA ALA A 51 5.48 6.77 3.13
C ALA A 51 5.32 5.82 1.93
N PHE A 52 4.08 5.44 1.64
CA PHE A 52 3.68 4.53 0.57
C PHE A 52 4.28 3.11 0.65
N THR A 53 4.84 2.73 1.81
CA THR A 53 5.13 1.33 2.12
C THR A 53 3.81 0.56 2.24
N ARG A 54 3.78 -0.64 1.66
CA ARG A 54 2.66 -1.58 1.78
C ARG A 54 2.89 -2.49 2.98
N LEU A 55 1.92 -2.49 3.89
CA LEU A 55 1.92 -3.38 5.06
C LEU A 55 1.11 -4.63 4.75
N LEU A 56 1.64 -5.78 5.17
CA LEU A 56 0.97 -7.07 5.15
C LEU A 56 0.17 -7.26 6.45
N GLU A 57 -0.80 -8.18 6.40
CA GLU A 57 -1.47 -8.63 7.61
C GLU A 57 -0.46 -9.26 8.58
N GLY A 58 -0.51 -8.88 9.85
CA GLY A 58 0.42 -9.31 10.88
C GLY A 58 1.71 -8.49 10.95
N ASP A 59 1.92 -7.49 10.08
CA ASP A 59 3.05 -6.58 10.23
C ASP A 59 2.92 -5.79 11.53
N ARG A 60 3.97 -5.83 12.33
CA ARG A 60 4.07 -5.09 13.59
C ARG A 60 4.80 -3.79 13.37
N VAL A 61 4.11 -2.68 13.65
CA VAL A 61 4.67 -1.33 13.55
C VAL A 61 4.88 -0.77 14.95
N GLU A 62 6.11 -0.36 15.25
CA GLU A 62 6.51 0.31 16.48
C GLU A 62 6.46 1.82 16.29
N LEU A 63 5.82 2.51 17.22
CA LEU A 63 5.59 3.96 17.26
C LEU A 63 6.39 4.57 18.42
N GLY A 64 7.27 5.52 18.10
CA GLY A 64 8.02 6.31 19.06
C GLY A 64 7.17 7.36 19.79
N LYS A 65 7.79 8.12 20.70
CA LYS A 65 7.09 9.09 21.57
C LYS A 65 6.34 10.18 20.82
N THR A 66 6.93 10.68 19.75
CA THR A 66 6.37 11.74 18.89
C THR A 66 5.89 11.18 17.55
N ALA A 67 5.64 9.87 17.48
CA ALA A 67 5.24 9.23 16.25
C ALA A 67 3.82 9.62 15.86
N LYS A 68 3.63 9.88 14.57
CA LYS A 68 2.32 9.96 13.92
C LYS A 68 2.38 9.18 12.62
N LEU A 69 1.46 8.24 12.47
CA LEU A 69 1.39 7.34 11.34
C LEU A 69 0.00 7.41 10.71
N ASN A 70 -0.06 7.82 9.45
CA ASN A 70 -1.29 7.82 8.68
C ASN A 70 -1.24 6.67 7.67
N MET A 71 -2.27 5.84 7.62
CA MET A 71 -2.37 4.72 6.69
C MET A 71 -3.79 4.48 6.21
N ILE A 72 -3.93 3.84 5.06
CA ILE A 72 -5.21 3.47 4.46
C ILE A 72 -5.29 1.98 4.20
N TYR A 73 -6.39 1.38 4.63
CA TYR A 73 -6.84 0.06 4.22
C TYR A 73 -7.73 0.21 2.99
N THR A 74 -7.13 0.10 1.79
CA THR A 74 -7.85 0.37 0.54
C THR A 74 -9.01 -0.59 0.29
N ARG A 75 -9.01 -1.78 0.92
CA ARG A 75 -10.11 -2.77 0.82
C ARG A 75 -11.34 -2.37 1.63
N SER A 76 -11.14 -1.92 2.86
CA SER A 76 -12.23 -1.46 3.74
C SER A 76 -12.54 0.03 3.56
N SER A 77 -11.73 0.74 2.77
CA SER A 77 -11.77 2.21 2.62
C SER A 77 -11.60 2.96 3.94
N ARG A 78 -11.02 2.29 4.94
CA ARG A 78 -10.74 2.85 6.26
C ARG A 78 -9.37 3.51 6.25
N GLN A 79 -9.31 4.75 6.71
CA GLN A 79 -8.06 5.44 6.98
C GLN A 79 -7.87 5.58 8.48
N GLU A 80 -6.65 5.33 8.94
CA GLU A 80 -6.27 5.38 10.33
C GLU A 80 -5.10 6.34 10.52
N THR A 81 -5.19 7.15 11.57
CA THR A 81 -4.10 7.96 12.10
C THR A 81 -3.79 7.50 13.51
N TRP A 82 -2.58 6.98 13.69
CA TRP A 82 -2.06 6.55 14.98
C TRP A 82 -1.08 7.58 15.51
N THR A 83 -1.23 7.98 16.77
CA THR A 83 -0.39 8.98 17.41
C THR A 83 0.11 8.51 18.77
N GLY A 84 1.38 8.80 19.07
CA GLY A 84 1.99 8.52 20.36
C GLY A 84 2.67 7.14 20.45
N PRO A 85 3.32 6.85 21.58
CA PRO A 85 4.17 5.69 21.72
C PRO A 85 3.38 4.37 21.81
N GLY A 86 3.94 3.31 21.27
CA GLY A 86 3.41 1.96 21.40
C GLY A 86 3.67 1.12 20.18
N ALA A 87 2.80 0.13 19.96
CA ALA A 87 2.87 -0.71 18.79
C ALA A 87 1.49 -1.10 18.33
N ILE A 88 1.36 -1.24 17.02
CA ILE A 88 0.14 -1.71 16.36
C ILE A 88 0.47 -2.94 15.52
N LEU A 89 -0.55 -3.77 15.30
CA LEU A 89 -0.52 -4.89 14.38
C LEU A 89 -1.45 -4.56 13.21
N ALA A 90 -0.93 -4.55 11.98
CA ALA A 90 -1.74 -4.37 10.80
C ALA A 90 -2.64 -5.60 10.61
N GLY A 91 -3.96 -5.42 10.63
CA GLY A 91 -4.91 -6.48 10.29
C GLY A 91 -5.25 -6.49 8.79
N ASN A 92 -6.34 -7.16 8.43
CA ASN A 92 -6.82 -7.20 7.05
C ASN A 92 -7.54 -5.91 6.61
N ALA A 93 -8.33 -5.33 7.53
CA ALA A 93 -9.23 -4.20 7.26
C ALA A 93 -9.04 -3.01 8.21
N GLU A 94 -8.35 -3.22 9.33
CA GLU A 94 -8.05 -2.26 10.39
C GLU A 94 -6.82 -2.74 11.16
N SER A 95 -6.21 -1.87 11.98
CA SER A 95 -5.12 -2.27 12.87
C SER A 95 -5.54 -2.31 14.34
N THR A 96 -4.77 -3.07 15.12
CA THR A 96 -5.02 -3.26 16.55
C THR A 96 -3.81 -2.81 17.36
N ALA A 97 -4.03 -2.00 18.39
CA ALA A 97 -2.99 -1.66 19.35
C ALA A 97 -2.54 -2.88 20.16
N VAL A 98 -1.23 -3.12 20.23
CA VAL A 98 -0.63 -4.26 20.94
C VAL A 98 -0.01 -3.84 22.27
N ASN A 99 0.63 -2.66 22.33
CA ASN A 99 1.18 -2.11 23.56
C ASN A 99 1.26 -0.56 23.48
N GLY A 100 1.59 0.09 24.60
CA GLY A 100 1.87 1.54 24.67
C GLY A 100 0.67 2.49 24.65
N LYS A 101 -0.55 1.98 24.36
CA LYS A 101 -1.79 2.76 24.26
C LYS A 101 -1.68 3.96 23.29
N PRO A 102 -1.21 3.77 22.05
CA PRO A 102 -1.26 4.83 21.05
C PRO A 102 -2.72 5.24 20.77
N GLN A 103 -2.93 6.51 20.44
CA GLN A 103 -4.24 7.05 20.11
C GLN A 103 -4.58 6.74 18.65
N LEU A 104 -5.81 6.26 18.41
CA LEU A 104 -6.35 6.01 17.08
C LEU A 104 -7.42 7.05 16.72
N GLU A 105 -7.25 7.67 15.57
CA GLU A 105 -8.30 8.40 14.87
C GLU A 105 -8.58 7.69 13.54
N ALA A 106 -9.83 7.25 13.34
CA ALA A 106 -10.21 6.54 12.12
C ALA A 106 -11.28 7.32 11.36
N LYS A 107 -11.15 7.35 10.03
CA LYS A 107 -12.15 7.92 9.12
C LYS A 107 -12.46 6.96 7.97
N GLN A 108 -13.70 7.02 7.49
CA GLN A 108 -14.14 6.26 6.33
C GLN A 108 -13.99 7.13 5.09
N LEU A 109 -13.25 6.66 4.10
CA LEU A 109 -13.17 7.30 2.80
C LEU A 109 -14.26 6.76 1.87
N PRO A 110 -14.72 7.55 0.88
CA PRO A 110 -15.56 7.04 -0.19
C PRO A 110 -14.87 5.88 -0.92
N ALA A 111 -15.60 4.80 -1.20
CA ALA A 111 -15.01 3.57 -1.75
C ALA A 111 -14.26 3.80 -3.07
N LYS A 112 -14.79 4.67 -3.93
CA LYS A 112 -14.13 5.05 -5.19
C LYS A 112 -12.77 5.71 -4.96
N VAL A 113 -12.63 6.52 -3.91
CA VAL A 113 -11.36 7.18 -3.57
C VAL A 113 -10.33 6.14 -3.14
N ALA A 114 -10.70 5.27 -2.19
CA ALA A 114 -9.82 4.21 -1.72
C ALA A 114 -9.39 3.23 -2.83
N GLN A 115 -10.31 2.86 -3.72
CA GLN A 115 -10.01 2.01 -4.87
C GLN A 115 -9.03 2.67 -5.84
N MET A 116 -9.16 3.97 -6.06
CA MET A 116 -8.21 4.72 -6.90
C MET A 116 -6.84 4.79 -6.25
N MET A 117 -6.76 5.12 -4.95
CA MET A 117 -5.51 5.16 -4.19
C MET A 117 -4.75 3.81 -4.18
N ALA A 118 -5.44 2.68 -4.36
CA ALA A 118 -4.80 1.38 -4.50
C ALA A 118 -3.81 1.31 -5.69
N HIS A 119 -3.96 2.17 -6.71
CA HIS A 119 -3.08 2.26 -7.88
C HIS A 119 -1.82 3.11 -7.64
N THR A 120 -1.63 3.65 -6.43
CA THR A 120 -0.40 4.36 -6.05
C THR A 120 0.78 3.40 -6.07
N PRO A 121 1.88 3.72 -6.77
CA PRO A 121 3.08 2.91 -6.73
C PRO A 121 3.64 2.80 -5.31
N ALA A 122 4.17 1.63 -4.96
CA ALA A 122 4.68 1.35 -3.61
C ALA A 122 6.19 1.62 -3.48
N SER A 123 6.65 1.92 -2.27
CA SER A 123 8.08 2.18 -1.99
C SER A 123 8.91 0.92 -1.80
N ASP A 124 8.32 -0.18 -1.37
CA ASP A 124 9.02 -1.43 -1.09
C ASP A 124 9.42 -2.19 -2.38
N SER A 125 10.63 -2.76 -2.37
CA SER A 125 11.18 -3.54 -3.48
C SER A 125 10.79 -5.03 -3.44
N THR A 126 10.00 -5.45 -2.44
CA THR A 126 9.90 -6.85 -2.02
C THR A 126 8.78 -7.68 -2.61
N GLY A 127 7.90 -7.13 -3.45
CA GLY A 127 6.86 -7.99 -4.00
C GLY A 127 6.19 -7.38 -5.20
N LYS A 128 6.68 -7.74 -6.40
CA LYS A 128 5.88 -7.95 -7.63
C LYS A 128 4.58 -7.13 -7.66
N ALA A 129 4.65 -5.82 -7.47
CA ALA A 129 3.50 -4.94 -7.61
C ALA A 129 3.17 -5.03 -9.09
N GLY A 130 2.12 -5.81 -9.36
CA GLY A 130 1.92 -6.49 -10.63
C GLY A 130 2.15 -5.54 -11.80
N MET A 131 2.78 -6.10 -12.83
CA MET A 131 2.65 -5.61 -14.18
C MET A 131 1.16 -5.56 -14.53
N VAL A 132 0.43 -4.56 -14.04
CA VAL A 132 -0.90 -4.26 -14.53
C VAL A 132 -0.64 -3.67 -15.89
N ARG A 133 -0.71 -4.52 -16.92
CA ARG A 133 -0.79 -4.08 -18.30
C ARG A 133 -2.10 -3.32 -18.43
N LEU A 134 -2.06 -2.02 -18.13
CA LEU A 134 -3.15 -1.10 -18.36
C LEU A 134 -3.31 -0.97 -19.87
N ARG A 135 -4.22 -1.75 -20.45
CA ARG A 135 -4.90 -1.35 -21.69
C ARG A 135 -6.06 -0.47 -21.28
N ALA A 136 -5.77 0.78 -20.95
CA ALA A 136 -6.81 1.79 -20.79
C ALA A 136 -7.16 2.32 -22.19
N VAL A 137 -8.38 2.05 -22.64
CA VAL A 137 -9.01 2.89 -23.65
C VAL A 137 -9.58 4.05 -22.86
N THR A 138 -8.82 5.14 -22.77
CA THR A 138 -9.24 6.33 -22.01
C THR A 138 -10.47 6.92 -22.68
N GLN A 139 -11.62 6.88 -21.98
CA GLN A 139 -12.78 7.64 -22.41
C GLN A 139 -12.61 9.08 -21.93
N PRO A 140 -12.82 10.11 -22.79
CA PRO A 140 -12.65 11.52 -22.41
C PRO A 140 -13.42 11.92 -21.14
N ASP A 141 -14.54 11.26 -20.87
CA ASP A 141 -15.39 11.50 -19.70
C ASP A 141 -14.73 11.08 -18.37
N GLU A 142 -13.81 10.12 -18.38
CA GLU A 142 -13.15 9.63 -17.16
C GLU A 142 -12.16 10.65 -16.58
N LEU A 143 -11.43 11.35 -17.45
CA LEU A 143 -10.45 12.34 -17.05
C LEU A 143 -11.12 13.59 -16.44
N SER A 144 -12.15 14.12 -17.10
CA SER A 144 -12.90 15.26 -16.58
C SER A 144 -13.60 14.94 -15.26
N SER A 145 -14.11 13.72 -15.10
CA SER A 145 -14.71 13.24 -13.86
C SER A 145 -13.68 13.10 -12.73
N LEU A 146 -12.47 12.64 -13.05
CA LEU A 146 -11.35 12.56 -12.12
C LEU A 146 -10.94 13.94 -11.61
N GLU A 147 -10.79 14.91 -12.51
CA GLU A 147 -10.44 16.30 -12.17
C GLU A 147 -11.51 16.94 -11.27
N LYS A 148 -12.80 16.80 -11.61
CA LYS A 148 -13.90 17.28 -10.76
C LYS A 148 -13.86 16.66 -9.36
N SER A 149 -13.72 15.34 -9.29
CA SER A 149 -13.64 14.62 -8.02
C SER A 149 -12.44 15.09 -7.19
N TYR A 150 -11.30 15.34 -7.83
CA TYR A 150 -10.12 15.89 -7.15
C TYR A 150 -10.40 17.27 -6.56
N GLN A 151 -11.02 18.18 -7.30
CA GLN A 151 -11.35 19.52 -6.79
C GLN A 151 -12.31 19.47 -5.60
N GLU A 152 -13.34 18.62 -5.67
CA GLU A 152 -14.29 18.42 -4.57
C GLU A 152 -13.60 17.86 -3.30
N LEU A 153 -12.75 16.86 -3.47
CA LEU A 153 -11.96 16.29 -2.36
C LEU A 153 -11.02 17.33 -1.78
N ARG A 154 -10.35 18.12 -2.63
CA ARG A 154 -9.38 19.12 -2.17
C ARG A 154 -10.06 20.27 -1.43
N ALA A 155 -11.26 20.67 -1.86
CA ALA A 155 -12.03 21.74 -1.23
C ALA A 155 -12.53 21.40 0.18
N THR A 156 -12.67 20.12 0.49
CA THR A 156 -13.20 19.64 1.79
C THR A 156 -12.14 19.08 2.72
N ALA A 157 -10.96 18.76 2.20
CA ALA A 157 -9.87 18.17 2.97
C ALA A 157 -8.95 19.22 3.60
N ASP A 158 -8.45 18.94 4.81
CA ASP A 158 -7.52 19.81 5.53
C ASP A 158 -6.25 20.13 4.72
N ALA A 159 -5.65 21.30 4.95
CA ALA A 159 -4.47 21.76 4.20
C ALA A 159 -3.27 20.78 4.21
N ASN A 160 -3.19 19.96 5.26
CA ASN A 160 -2.14 18.95 5.44
C ASN A 160 -2.58 17.53 5.03
N ASP A 161 -3.85 17.32 4.68
CA ASP A 161 -4.33 16.03 4.17
C ASP A 161 -3.89 15.89 2.70
N ARG A 162 -3.02 14.93 2.40
CA ARG A 162 -2.51 14.67 1.04
C ARG A 162 -3.31 13.62 0.27
N ASN A 163 -4.42 13.13 0.81
CA ASN A 163 -5.28 12.16 0.12
C ASN A 163 -5.77 12.64 -1.25
N PRO A 164 -6.19 13.91 -1.45
CA PRO A 164 -6.63 14.36 -2.77
C PRO A 164 -5.52 14.26 -3.81
N GLU A 165 -4.29 14.64 -3.46
CA GLU A 165 -3.14 14.56 -4.36
C GLU A 165 -2.78 13.10 -4.68
N VAL A 166 -2.78 12.21 -3.67
CA VAL A 166 -2.57 10.76 -3.87
C VAL A 166 -3.65 10.18 -4.79
N TYR A 167 -4.92 10.51 -4.56
CA TYR A 167 -6.04 10.10 -5.39
C TYR A 167 -5.86 10.55 -6.85
N PHE A 168 -5.51 11.81 -7.07
CA PHE A 168 -5.42 12.39 -8.41
C PHE A 168 -4.27 11.78 -9.22
N LEU A 169 -3.07 11.68 -8.64
CA LEU A 169 -1.93 11.05 -9.31
C LEU A 169 -2.18 9.57 -9.61
N ALA A 170 -2.82 8.85 -8.69
CA ALA A 170 -3.18 7.44 -8.91
C ALA A 170 -4.21 7.30 -10.05
N GLY A 171 -5.14 8.25 -10.18
CA GLY A 171 -6.09 8.30 -11.28
C GLY A 171 -5.44 8.56 -12.63
N LEU A 172 -4.62 9.61 -12.73
CA LEU A 172 -3.91 9.91 -13.97
C LEU A 172 -3.03 8.73 -14.40
N TYR A 173 -2.31 8.11 -13.45
CA TYR A 173 -1.47 6.95 -13.74
C TYR A 173 -2.29 5.74 -14.22
N LYS A 174 -3.44 5.46 -13.59
CA LYS A 174 -4.35 4.38 -14.01
C LYS A 174 -4.90 4.60 -15.43
N LEU A 175 -5.17 5.86 -15.79
CA LEU A 175 -5.65 6.25 -17.13
C LEU A 175 -4.53 6.26 -18.19
N GLY A 176 -3.28 6.01 -17.81
CA GLY A 176 -2.14 6.07 -18.73
C GLY A 176 -1.68 7.49 -19.09
N GLU A 177 -2.17 8.51 -18.39
CA GLU A 177 -1.86 9.93 -18.59
C GLU A 177 -0.49 10.30 -17.99
N TYR A 178 0.56 9.55 -18.35
CA TYR A 178 1.88 9.64 -17.71
C TYR A 178 2.56 11.01 -17.86
N GLU A 179 2.31 11.71 -18.96
CA GLU A 179 2.81 13.07 -19.16
C GLU A 179 2.14 14.04 -18.17
N ARG A 180 0.82 13.95 -18.01
CA ARG A 180 0.07 14.74 -17.02
C ARG A 180 0.49 14.41 -15.59
N VAL A 181 0.77 13.13 -15.27
CA VAL A 181 1.33 12.74 -13.96
C VAL A 181 2.62 13.52 -13.68
N THR A 182 3.52 13.59 -14.66
CA THR A 182 4.82 14.28 -14.51
C THR A 182 4.64 15.79 -14.32
N GLN A 183 3.75 16.41 -15.11
CA GLN A 183 3.42 17.83 -14.98
C GLN A 183 2.81 18.13 -13.60
N GLN A 184 1.84 17.31 -13.16
CA GLN A 184 1.15 17.54 -11.90
C GLN A 184 2.04 17.33 -10.68
N ILE A 185 2.98 16.38 -10.72
CA ILE A 185 4.00 16.22 -9.68
C ILE A 185 4.80 17.51 -9.53
N SER A 186 5.22 18.13 -10.64
CA SER A 186 5.98 19.38 -10.62
C SER A 186 5.19 20.51 -9.97
N VAL A 187 3.88 20.59 -10.25
CA VAL A 187 2.97 21.55 -9.60
C VAL A 187 2.88 21.28 -8.09
N PHE A 188 2.72 20.02 -7.68
CA PHE A 188 2.63 19.67 -6.25
C PHE A 188 3.94 19.92 -5.48
N GLU A 189 5.09 19.68 -6.10
CA GLU A 189 6.40 19.99 -5.49
C GLU A 189 6.60 21.49 -5.28
N GLN A 190 6.09 22.33 -6.19
CA GLN A 190 6.11 23.78 -6.06
C GLN A 190 5.10 24.29 -5.01
N GLN A 191 3.91 23.69 -4.98
CA GLN A 191 2.84 24.08 -4.07
C GLN A 191 3.13 23.67 -2.62
N TYR A 192 3.82 22.54 -2.42
CA TYR A 192 4.12 21.98 -1.11
C TYR A 192 5.64 21.82 -0.90
N PRO A 193 6.41 22.92 -0.91
CA PRO A 193 7.86 22.87 -0.84
C PRO A 193 8.29 22.39 0.56
N GLY A 194 8.74 21.14 0.64
CA GLY A 194 9.18 20.52 1.90
C GLY A 194 8.29 19.38 2.40
N ASP A 195 7.13 19.15 1.79
CA ASP A 195 6.28 18.02 2.13
C ASP A 195 6.96 16.69 1.78
N ALA A 196 7.20 15.86 2.80
CA ALA A 196 7.92 14.60 2.64
C ALA A 196 7.12 13.58 1.81
N ALA A 197 5.79 13.55 1.94
CA ALA A 197 4.96 12.61 1.19
C ALA A 197 4.98 12.95 -0.30
N ILE A 198 4.89 14.24 -0.65
CA ILE A 198 4.98 14.70 -2.05
C ILE A 198 6.31 14.31 -2.68
N LYS A 199 7.44 14.51 -1.99
CA LYS A 199 8.77 14.11 -2.48
C LYS A 199 8.87 12.61 -2.75
N VAL A 200 8.28 11.79 -1.87
CA VAL A 200 8.26 10.33 -2.07
C VAL A 200 7.37 9.98 -3.26
N LEU A 201 6.17 10.55 -3.38
CA LEU A 201 5.29 10.35 -4.54
C LEU A 201 6.00 10.67 -5.85
N ALA A 202 6.68 11.81 -5.93
CA ALA A 202 7.45 12.23 -7.09
C ALA A 202 8.44 11.13 -7.53
N LYS A 203 9.29 10.69 -6.59
CA LYS A 203 10.25 9.61 -6.84
C LYS A 203 9.57 8.31 -7.32
N LEU A 204 8.47 7.92 -6.68
CA LEU A 204 7.76 6.66 -6.98
C LEU A 204 7.11 6.67 -8.36
N TYR A 205 6.44 7.76 -8.73
CA TYR A 205 5.83 7.89 -10.06
C TYR A 205 6.87 8.04 -11.15
N THR A 206 7.93 8.84 -10.97
CA THR A 206 9.02 8.95 -11.95
C THR A 206 9.63 7.58 -12.25
N ARG A 207 9.94 6.80 -11.20
CA ARG A 207 10.44 5.42 -11.36
C ARG A 207 9.46 4.55 -12.13
N SER A 208 8.18 4.60 -11.77
CA SER A 208 7.16 3.73 -12.36
C SER A 208 6.90 4.04 -13.83
N ILE A 209 6.82 5.32 -14.19
CA ILE A 209 6.67 5.78 -15.58
C ILE A 209 7.89 5.39 -16.42
N ASN A 210 9.11 5.52 -15.88
CA ASN A 210 10.33 5.10 -16.57
C ASN A 210 10.33 3.60 -16.87
N ASN A 211 9.88 2.77 -15.92
CA ASN A 211 9.76 1.32 -16.12
C ASN A 211 8.75 0.99 -17.22
N VAL A 212 7.59 1.67 -17.25
CA VAL A 212 6.59 1.49 -18.31
C VAL A 212 7.18 1.82 -19.68
N ARG A 213 7.87 2.96 -19.82
CA ARG A 213 8.52 3.39 -21.07
C ARG A 213 9.59 2.41 -21.55
N GLN A 214 10.37 1.85 -20.64
CA GLN A 214 11.38 0.84 -20.97
C GLN A 214 10.75 -0.48 -21.44
N SER A 215 9.63 -0.89 -20.84
CA SER A 215 8.95 -2.13 -21.19
C SER A 215 8.18 -2.11 -22.52
N SER A 216 7.98 -0.92 -23.11
CA SER A 216 7.27 -0.73 -24.38
C SER A 216 8.22 -0.55 -25.58
N ARG A 217 9.53 -0.65 -25.36
CA ARG A 217 10.58 -0.70 -26.40
C ARG A 217 10.92 -2.15 -26.70
#